data_AF-T0HIN1-F1
#
_entry.id   AF-T0HIN1-F1
#
_cell.length_a   1.000
_cell.length_b   1.000
_cell.length_c   1.000
_cell.angle_alpha   90.00
_cell.angle_beta   90.00
_cell.angle_gamma   90.00
#
_symmetry.space_group_name_H-M   'P 1'
#
loop_
_entity.id
_entity.type
_entity.pdbx_description
1 polymer ?
#
loop_
_entity_poly.entity_id
_entity_poly.type
_entity_poly.pdbx_seq_one_letter_code
_entity_poly.pdbx_strand_id
1 'polypeptide(L)'
;MMALRRWHRWVAVPAAIFLGLIALTGVLLHLDMIRLGERPPGADQEARRPRQPIPADADLAAMVVRAATAARAERGLDVRTIQVNLDGPRVTVSAGPGGPPGTPQLLIDARTGQRIVARPPPASFHYVLQNIHAGYVFGWAGRIVSILSGLSLLALSITGIQLWRDMRAKRRKAAFFWK
;
A
#
# COMPACT_ATOMS: atom_id res chain seq x y z
N MET A 1 -17.58 20.48 29.16
CA MET A 1 -17.92 20.88 27.76
C MET A 1 -16.91 21.85 27.12
N MET A 2 -16.49 22.95 27.75
CA MET A 2 -15.54 23.89 27.10
C MET A 2 -14.15 23.26 26.87
N ALA A 3 -13.65 22.47 27.83
CA ALA A 3 -12.37 21.75 27.69
C ALA A 3 -12.40 20.74 26.52
N LEU A 4 -13.47 19.95 26.38
CA LEU A 4 -13.62 18.99 25.28
C LEU A 4 -13.56 19.66 23.90
N ARG A 5 -14.26 20.79 23.72
CA ARG A 5 -14.19 21.58 22.48
C ARG A 5 -12.80 22.10 22.20
N ARG A 6 -12.11 22.58 23.24
CA ARG A 6 -10.75 23.09 23.14
C ARG A 6 -9.83 21.97 22.66
N TRP A 7 -9.78 20.85 23.38
CA TRP A 7 -8.94 19.69 23.03
C TRP A 7 -9.25 19.11 21.65
N HIS A 8 -10.53 18.95 21.31
CA HIS A 8 -10.94 18.50 19.98
C HIS A 8 -10.36 19.40 18.89
N ARG A 9 -10.43 20.73 19.03
CA ARG A 9 -9.87 21.66 18.04
C ARG A 9 -8.35 21.61 17.96
N TRP A 10 -7.67 21.58 19.10
CA TRP A 10 -6.21 21.57 19.15
C TRP A 10 -5.61 20.29 18.58
N VAL A 11 -6.27 19.14 18.76
CA VAL A 11 -5.86 17.88 18.13
C VAL A 11 -6.30 17.83 16.66
N ALA A 12 -7.47 18.38 16.32
CA ALA A 12 -8.01 18.35 14.97
C ALA A 12 -7.14 19.10 13.96
N VAL A 13 -6.59 20.27 14.32
CA VAL A 13 -5.80 21.08 13.37
C VAL A 13 -4.56 20.34 12.84
N PRO A 14 -3.62 19.85 13.68
CA PRO A 14 -2.47 19.12 13.20
C PRO A 14 -2.86 17.78 12.55
N ALA A 15 -3.85 17.08 13.12
CA ALA A 15 -4.33 15.83 12.54
C ALA A 15 -4.92 16.05 11.14
N ALA A 16 -5.67 17.14 10.91
CA ALA A 16 -6.28 17.44 9.62
C ALA A 16 -5.24 17.68 8.52
N ILE A 17 -4.10 18.31 8.84
CA ILE A 17 -3.02 18.51 7.87
C ILE A 17 -2.49 17.15 7.39
N PHE A 18 -2.14 16.27 8.34
CA PHE A 18 -1.53 14.99 8.00
C PHE A 18 -2.53 14.01 7.39
N LEU A 19 -3.74 13.92 7.95
CA LEU A 19 -4.84 13.13 7.38
C LEU A 19 -5.23 13.64 5.99
N GLY A 20 -5.17 14.96 5.76
CA GLY A 20 -5.39 15.56 4.46
C GLY A 20 -4.34 15.13 3.43
N LEU A 21 -3.06 15.11 3.80
CA LEU A 21 -1.98 14.58 2.96
C LEU A 21 -2.19 13.09 2.62
N ILE A 22 -2.52 12.27 3.62
CA ILE A 22 -2.80 10.83 3.42
C ILE A 22 -4.02 10.65 2.50
N ALA A 23 -5.10 11.40 2.72
CA ALA A 23 -6.30 11.33 1.90
C ALA A 23 -6.01 11.74 0.45
N LEU A 24 -5.29 12.86 0.25
CA LEU A 24 -4.91 13.34 -1.08
C LEU A 24 -4.07 12.31 -1.83
N THR A 25 -3.02 11.79 -1.19
CA THR A 25 -2.16 10.76 -1.81
C THR A 25 -2.92 9.46 -2.09
N GLY A 26 -3.84 9.06 -1.21
CA GLY A 26 -4.71 7.89 -1.41
C GLY A 26 -5.67 8.04 -2.59
N VAL A 27 -6.22 9.24 -2.80
CA VAL A 27 -7.06 9.56 -3.96
C VAL A 27 -6.22 9.53 -5.24
N LEU A 28 -5.05 10.18 -5.23
CA LEU A 28 -4.15 10.18 -6.39
C LEU A 28 -3.69 8.77 -6.76
N LEU A 29 -3.44 7.90 -5.78
CA LEU A 29 -3.14 6.48 -6.03
C LEU A 29 -4.25 5.78 -6.79
N HIS A 30 -5.50 5.95 -6.37
CA HIS A 30 -6.65 5.34 -7.04
C HIS A 30 -6.85 5.91 -8.45
N LEU A 31 -6.65 7.21 -8.64
CA LEU A 31 -6.70 7.83 -9.96
C LEU A 31 -5.61 7.29 -10.89
N ASP A 32 -4.40 7.08 -10.37
CA ASP A 32 -3.30 6.51 -11.16
C ASP A 32 -3.57 5.04 -11.50
N MET A 33 -4.13 4.26 -10.57
CA MET A 33 -4.56 2.87 -10.85
C MET A 33 -5.60 2.82 -11.99
N ILE A 34 -6.61 3.69 -11.94
CA ILE A 34 -7.63 3.80 -12.99
C ILE A 34 -6.98 4.18 -14.33
N ARG A 35 -6.08 5.17 -14.33
CA ARG A 35 -5.35 5.62 -15.52
C ARG A 35 -4.50 4.50 -16.13
N LEU A 36 -3.86 3.68 -15.30
CA LEU A 36 -3.05 2.54 -15.73
C LEU A 36 -3.90 1.33 -16.16
N GLY A 37 -5.23 1.39 -15.97
CA GLY A 37 -6.13 0.26 -16.23
C GLY A 37 -5.91 -0.90 -15.26
N GLU A 38 -5.27 -0.64 -14.11
CA GLU A 38 -5.10 -1.63 -13.05
C GLU A 38 -6.46 -1.99 -12.47
N ARG A 39 -6.69 -3.29 -12.30
CA ARG A 39 -7.92 -3.80 -11.69
C ARG A 39 -7.74 -3.91 -10.19
N PRO A 40 -8.81 -3.67 -9.39
CA PRO A 40 -8.77 -3.92 -7.96
C PRO A 40 -8.34 -5.37 -7.69
N PRO A 41 -7.53 -5.63 -6.66
CA PRO A 41 -7.26 -6.99 -6.22
C PRO A 41 -8.57 -7.75 -5.97
N GLY A 42 -8.76 -8.90 -6.61
CA GLY A 42 -10.00 -9.69 -6.56
C GLY A 42 -10.98 -9.43 -7.70
N ALA A 43 -10.86 -8.31 -8.44
CA ALA A 43 -11.65 -8.06 -9.66
C ALA A 43 -11.20 -8.91 -10.86
N ASP A 44 -10.08 -9.63 -10.70
CA ASP A 44 -9.57 -10.68 -11.57
C ASP A 44 -10.32 -12.02 -11.44
N GLN A 45 -11.26 -12.15 -10.49
CA GLN A 45 -12.06 -13.38 -10.34
C GLN A 45 -13.11 -13.59 -11.45
N GLU A 46 -13.59 -12.54 -12.13
CA GLU A 46 -14.65 -12.67 -13.14
C GLU A 46 -14.14 -12.84 -14.58
N ALA A 47 -12.90 -12.45 -14.87
CA ALA A 47 -12.26 -12.79 -16.13
C ALA A 47 -11.20 -13.85 -15.82
N ARG A 48 -11.59 -15.12 -15.86
CA ARG A 48 -10.63 -16.24 -15.95
C ARG A 48 -9.61 -15.84 -17.02
N ARG A 49 -8.42 -15.37 -16.62
CA ARG A 49 -7.28 -15.40 -17.51
C ARG A 49 -7.28 -16.81 -18.09
N PRO A 50 -7.20 -17.00 -19.42
CA PRO A 50 -7.16 -18.34 -19.98
C PRO A 50 -6.13 -19.10 -19.16
N ARG A 51 -6.52 -20.26 -18.59
CA ARG A 51 -5.59 -21.09 -17.83
C ARG A 51 -4.37 -21.24 -18.72
N GLN A 52 -3.26 -20.62 -18.33
CA GLN A 52 -2.00 -20.82 -19.00
C GLN A 52 -1.45 -22.07 -18.34
N PRO A 53 -1.59 -23.26 -18.96
CA PRO A 53 -0.98 -24.44 -18.40
C PRO A 53 0.52 -24.19 -18.34
N ILE A 54 1.14 -24.64 -17.25
CA ILE A 54 2.58 -24.84 -17.23
C ILE A 54 2.89 -25.74 -18.45
N PRO A 55 3.83 -25.37 -19.34
CA PRO A 55 4.18 -26.21 -20.48
C PRO A 55 4.46 -27.64 -20.00
N ALA A 56 3.92 -28.65 -20.69
CA ALA A 56 4.00 -30.05 -20.23
C ALA A 56 5.44 -30.58 -20.15
N ASP A 57 6.37 -29.93 -20.86
CA ASP A 57 7.80 -30.17 -20.89
C ASP A 57 8.60 -29.29 -19.92
N ALA A 58 7.93 -28.42 -19.14
CA ALA A 58 8.60 -27.57 -18.17
C ALA A 58 9.09 -28.42 -16.99
N ASP A 59 10.40 -28.62 -16.91
CA ASP A 59 11.05 -29.19 -15.72
C ASP A 59 11.06 -28.15 -14.59
N LEU A 60 9.93 -28.05 -13.89
CA LEU A 60 9.72 -27.09 -12.81
C LEU A 60 10.75 -27.27 -11.69
N ALA A 61 11.14 -28.51 -11.39
CA ALA A 61 12.15 -28.79 -10.38
C ALA A 61 13.50 -28.19 -10.79
N ALA A 62 13.96 -28.43 -12.01
CA ALA A 62 15.20 -27.86 -12.49
C ALA A 62 15.12 -26.33 -12.65
N MET A 63 13.97 -25.77 -13.00
CA MET A 63 13.76 -24.32 -13.07
C MET A 63 13.87 -23.65 -11.70
N VAL A 64 13.24 -24.23 -10.67
CA VAL A 64 13.33 -23.74 -9.29
C VAL A 64 14.77 -23.87 -8.77
N VAL A 65 15.43 -25.00 -9.02
CA VAL A 65 16.83 -25.21 -8.62
C VAL A 65 17.75 -24.21 -9.32
N ARG A 66 17.67 -24.05 -10.64
CA ARG A 66 18.48 -23.08 -11.40
C ARG A 66 18.29 -21.67 -10.87
N ALA A 67 17.04 -21.27 -10.64
CA ALA A 67 16.74 -19.94 -10.12
C ALA A 67 17.24 -19.74 -8.68
N ALA A 68 17.09 -20.73 -7.81
CA ALA A 68 17.61 -20.68 -6.44
C ALA A 68 19.14 -20.63 -6.41
N THR A 69 19.82 -21.39 -7.28
CA THR A 69 21.28 -21.35 -7.42
C THR A 69 21.76 -19.99 -7.93
N ALA A 70 21.10 -19.43 -8.95
CA ALA A 70 21.43 -18.10 -9.47
C ALA A 70 21.16 -16.99 -8.44
N ALA A 71 20.06 -17.08 -7.68
CA ALA A 71 19.77 -16.15 -6.59
C ALA A 71 20.83 -16.23 -5.47
N ARG A 72 21.29 -17.44 -5.11
CA ARG A 72 22.34 -17.65 -4.11
C ARG A 72 23.70 -17.12 -4.56
N ALA A 73 23.97 -17.12 -5.86
CA ALA A 73 25.21 -16.59 -6.41
C ALA A 73 25.27 -15.05 -6.39
N GLU A 74 24.13 -14.37 -6.25
CA GLU A 74 24.07 -12.91 -6.21
C GLU A 74 24.59 -12.38 -4.87
N ARG A 75 25.75 -11.72 -4.91
CA ARG A 75 26.35 -11.07 -3.76
C ARG A 75 25.91 -9.60 -3.73
N GLY A 76 25.02 -9.25 -2.80
CA GLY A 76 24.56 -7.86 -2.61
C GLY A 76 23.06 -7.69 -2.35
N LEU A 77 22.28 -8.77 -2.43
CA LEU A 77 20.86 -8.78 -2.07
C LEU A 77 20.63 -9.80 -0.94
N ASP A 78 20.04 -9.34 0.17
CA ASP A 78 19.54 -10.22 1.23
C ASP A 78 18.26 -10.90 0.73
N VAL A 79 18.39 -12.05 0.07
CA VAL A 79 17.24 -12.76 -0.51
C VAL A 79 16.44 -13.43 0.61
N ARG A 80 15.24 -12.92 0.87
CA ARG A 80 14.29 -13.52 1.84
C ARG A 80 13.09 -14.18 1.18
N THR A 81 12.78 -13.74 -0.04
CA THR A 81 11.63 -14.22 -0.80
C THR A 81 12.09 -14.65 -2.19
N ILE A 82 11.55 -15.76 -2.65
CA ILE A 82 11.68 -16.26 -4.02
C ILE A 82 10.25 -16.42 -4.55
N GLN A 83 9.91 -15.65 -5.57
CA GLN A 83 8.60 -15.69 -6.21
C GLN A 83 8.74 -16.19 -7.64
N VAL A 84 8.02 -17.26 -7.96
CA VAL A 84 7.94 -17.79 -9.32
C VAL A 84 6.76 -17.11 -10.01
N ASN A 85 7.02 -16.32 -11.03
CA ASN A 85 6.01 -15.64 -11.83
C ASN A 85 5.89 -16.31 -13.19
N LEU A 86 4.67 -16.73 -13.52
CA LEU A 86 4.30 -17.26 -14.83
C LEU A 86 3.56 -16.16 -15.59
N ASP A 87 4.18 -15.65 -16.66
CA ASP A 87 3.59 -14.64 -17.54
C ASP A 87 3.73 -15.10 -19.00
N GLY A 88 2.73 -15.83 -19.49
CA GLY A 88 2.75 -16.43 -20.82
C GLY A 88 3.84 -17.50 -20.96
N PRO A 89 4.69 -17.46 -22.02
CA PRO A 89 5.75 -18.44 -22.24
C PRO A 89 6.97 -18.25 -21.33
N ARG A 90 7.00 -17.19 -20.52
CA ARG A 90 8.13 -16.84 -19.66
C ARG A 90 7.83 -17.23 -18.23
N VAL A 91 8.76 -17.98 -17.64
CA VAL A 91 8.80 -18.21 -16.20
C VAL A 91 9.97 -17.41 -15.67
N THR A 92 9.65 -16.44 -14.83
CA THR A 92 10.67 -15.62 -14.16
C THR A 92 10.66 -15.94 -12.68
N VAL A 93 11.84 -15.87 -12.08
CA VAL A 93 11.98 -15.89 -10.63
C VAL A 93 12.44 -14.52 -10.21
N SER A 94 11.65 -13.89 -9.34
CA SER A 94 12.11 -12.71 -8.61
C SER A 94 12.62 -13.14 -7.24
N ALA A 95 13.85 -12.73 -6.94
CA ALA A 95 14.50 -12.96 -5.65
C ALA A 95 14.85 -11.61 -5.02
N GLY A 96 14.47 -11.40 -3.77
CA GLY A 96 14.77 -10.14 -3.09
C GLY A 96 14.42 -10.14 -1.61
N PRO A 97 14.64 -9.00 -0.93
CA PRO A 97 14.41 -8.85 0.51
C PRO A 97 12.98 -9.13 0.96
N GLY A 98 12.02 -9.14 0.03
CA GLY A 98 10.62 -9.06 0.39
C GLY A 98 10.31 -7.68 0.98
N GLY A 99 9.32 -7.00 0.43
CA GLY A 99 9.05 -5.64 0.87
C GLY A 99 7.95 -4.98 0.05
N PRO A 100 7.71 -3.69 0.30
CA PRO A 100 6.79 -2.92 -0.51
C PRO A 100 7.11 -3.03 -2.01
N PRO A 101 6.18 -2.66 -2.91
CA PRO A 101 6.51 -2.42 -4.31
C PRO A 101 7.80 -1.59 -4.45
N GLY A 102 8.58 -1.75 -5.52
CA GLY A 102 9.84 -1.01 -5.70
C GLY A 102 11.03 -1.45 -4.83
N THR A 103 10.88 -2.42 -3.93
CA THR A 103 12.04 -3.07 -3.28
C THR A 103 12.91 -3.73 -4.35
N PRO A 104 14.25 -3.56 -4.34
CA PRO A 104 15.13 -4.18 -5.33
C PRO A 104 14.92 -5.69 -5.41
N GLN A 105 14.66 -6.16 -6.63
CA GLN A 105 14.47 -7.57 -6.92
C GLN A 105 15.42 -7.98 -8.03
N LEU A 106 16.06 -9.13 -7.84
CA LEU A 106 16.77 -9.83 -8.89
C LEU A 106 15.75 -10.62 -9.71
N LEU A 107 15.57 -10.23 -10.96
CA LEU A 107 14.78 -11.01 -11.93
C LEU A 107 15.70 -12.01 -12.65
N ILE A 108 15.30 -13.27 -12.65
CA ILE A 108 16.04 -14.40 -13.25
C ILE A 108 15.10 -15.10 -14.22
N ASP A 109 15.57 -15.39 -15.42
CA ASP A 109 14.86 -16.30 -16.33
C ASP A 109 14.98 -17.73 -15.81
N ALA A 110 13.86 -18.37 -15.48
CA ALA A 110 13.87 -19.68 -14.85
C ALA A 110 14.29 -20.81 -15.80
N ARG A 111 14.22 -20.59 -17.13
CA ARG A 111 14.68 -21.56 -18.14
C ARG A 111 16.20 -21.53 -18.26
N THR A 112 16.78 -20.34 -18.38
CA THR A 112 18.22 -20.18 -18.66
C THR A 112 19.07 -19.96 -17.41
N GLY A 113 18.45 -19.57 -16.29
CA GLY A 113 19.16 -19.14 -15.07
C GLY A 113 19.86 -17.79 -15.23
N GLN A 114 19.69 -17.11 -16.36
CA GLN A 114 20.33 -15.82 -16.59
C GLN A 114 19.62 -14.70 -15.86
N ARG A 115 20.40 -13.74 -15.37
CA ARG A 115 19.88 -12.50 -14.81
C ARG A 115 19.21 -11.70 -15.92
N ILE A 116 17.95 -11.37 -15.71
CA ILE A 116 17.26 -10.37 -16.51
C ILE A 116 17.69 -9.03 -15.93
N VAL A 117 18.70 -8.41 -16.54
CA VAL A 117 19.09 -7.03 -16.22
C VAL A 117 18.07 -6.08 -16.85
N ALA A 118 16.85 -6.12 -16.34
CA ALA A 118 15.92 -5.02 -16.56
C ALA A 118 16.39 -3.88 -15.66
N ARG A 119 16.82 -2.76 -16.24
CA ARG A 119 16.97 -1.51 -15.45
C ARG A 119 15.65 -1.33 -14.71
N PRO A 120 15.63 -1.22 -13.37
CA PRO A 120 14.38 -0.99 -12.67
C PRO A 120 13.76 0.24 -13.31
N PRO A 121 12.50 0.16 -13.78
CA PRO A 121 11.86 1.33 -14.35
C PRO A 121 11.99 2.47 -13.32
N PRO A 122 12.19 3.73 -13.77
CA PRO A 122 12.19 4.85 -12.83
C PRO A 122 10.97 4.72 -11.93
N ALA A 123 11.15 5.00 -10.63
CA ALA A 123 10.11 4.90 -9.63
C ALA A 123 8.80 5.42 -10.23
N SER A 124 7.83 4.53 -10.44
CA SER A 124 6.58 4.93 -11.06
C SER A 124 5.93 6.00 -10.20
N PHE A 125 5.21 6.92 -10.80
CA PHE A 125 4.47 7.93 -10.06
C PHE A 125 3.60 7.30 -8.96
N HIS A 126 2.95 6.17 -9.29
CA HIS A 126 2.29 5.28 -8.34
C HIS A 126 3.16 4.93 -7.12
N TYR A 127 4.38 4.45 -7.36
CA TYR A 127 5.29 4.03 -6.29
C TYR A 127 5.69 5.19 -5.37
N VAL A 128 5.97 6.36 -5.94
CA VAL A 128 6.28 7.57 -5.16
C VAL A 128 5.10 7.94 -4.27
N LEU A 129 3.88 7.98 -4.82
CA LEU A 129 2.68 8.26 -4.05
C LEU A 129 2.45 7.23 -2.95
N GLN A 130 2.68 5.94 -3.23
CA GLN A 130 2.50 4.87 -2.25
C GLN A 130 3.44 5.01 -1.06
N ASN A 131 4.71 5.36 -1.32
CA ASN A 131 5.67 5.60 -0.25
C ASN A 131 5.33 6.83 0.60
N ILE A 132 4.81 7.90 -0.01
CA ILE A 132 4.35 9.08 0.72
C ILE A 132 3.11 8.73 1.55
N HIS A 133 2.12 8.06 0.95
CA HIS A 133 0.88 7.64 1.60
C HIS A 133 1.14 6.71 2.79
N ALA A 134 2.03 5.72 2.62
CA ALA A 134 2.42 4.80 3.69
C ALA A 134 3.35 5.42 4.75
N GLY A 135 3.83 6.65 4.52
CA GLY A 135 4.79 7.34 5.40
C GLY A 135 6.22 6.78 5.33
N TYR A 136 6.53 5.92 4.36
CA TYR A 136 7.86 5.30 4.22
C TYR A 136 8.94 6.30 3.81
N VAL A 137 8.56 7.41 3.16
CA VAL A 137 9.50 8.52 2.85
C VAL A 137 10.17 9.07 4.11
N PHE A 138 9.50 8.99 5.27
CA PHE A 138 10.03 9.47 6.56
C PHE A 138 10.45 8.32 7.49
N GLY A 139 10.51 7.08 6.99
CA GLY A 139 10.89 5.90 7.77
C GLY A 139 10.03 5.69 9.03
N TRP A 140 10.69 5.46 10.16
CA TRP A 140 10.02 5.20 11.44
C TRP A 140 9.22 6.39 11.96
N ALA A 141 9.70 7.62 11.74
CA ALA A 141 8.97 8.81 12.15
C ALA A 141 7.63 8.90 11.42
N GLY A 142 7.62 8.66 10.11
CA GLY A 142 6.38 8.62 9.31
C GLY A 142 5.39 7.56 9.81
N ARG A 143 5.87 6.37 10.18
CA ARG A 143 5.03 5.31 10.76
C ARG A 143 4.38 5.73 12.08
N ILE A 144 5.15 6.34 12.99
CA ILE A 144 4.61 6.80 14.28
C ILE A 144 3.56 7.88 14.05
N VAL A 145 3.83 8.85 13.17
CA VAL A 145 2.86 9.91 12.83
C VAL A 145 1.60 9.33 12.20
N SER A 146 1.71 8.32 11.34
CA SER A 146 0.54 7.62 10.78
C SER A 146 -0.31 6.93 11.84
N ILE A 147 0.30 6.25 12.82
CA ILE A 147 -0.42 5.63 13.94
C ILE A 147 -1.13 6.70 14.77
N LEU A 148 -0.43 7.77 15.14
CA LEU A 148 -1.00 8.88 15.91
C LEU A 148 -2.14 9.56 15.15
N SER A 149 -2.04 9.67 13.84
CA SER A 149 -3.09 10.25 12.99
C SER A 149 -4.32 9.37 12.92
N GLY A 150 -4.15 8.04 12.82
CA GLY A 150 -5.26 7.09 12.89
C GLY A 150 -5.97 7.12 14.25
N LEU A 151 -5.22 7.14 15.35
CA LEU A 151 -5.78 7.30 16.70
C LEU A 151 -6.50 8.65 16.86
N SER A 152 -5.91 9.71 16.31
CA SER A 152 -6.51 11.05 16.32
C SER A 152 -7.82 11.05 15.54
N LEU A 153 -7.90 10.42 14.37
CA LEU A 153 -9.13 10.32 13.58
C LEU A 153 -10.25 9.62 14.38
N LEU A 154 -9.95 8.53 15.09
CA LEU A 154 -10.90 7.83 15.95
C LEU A 154 -11.37 8.72 17.10
N ALA A 155 -10.44 9.34 17.83
CA ALA A 155 -10.75 10.22 18.96
C ALA A 155 -11.57 11.43 18.51
N LEU A 156 -11.21 12.06 17.37
CA LEU A 156 -11.94 13.18 16.79
C LEU A 156 -13.32 12.76 16.29
N SER A 157 -13.48 11.57 15.73
CA SER A 157 -14.80 11.06 15.32
C SER A 157 -15.73 10.90 16.53
N ILE A 158 -15.26 10.27 17.60
CA ILE A 158 -16.04 10.07 18.83
C ILE A 158 -16.39 11.42 19.47
N THR A 159 -15.40 12.28 19.68
CA THR A 159 -15.60 13.57 20.32
C THR A 159 -16.42 14.53 19.45
N GLY A 160 -16.32 14.43 18.12
CA GLY A 160 -17.16 15.17 17.18
C GLY A 160 -18.64 14.80 17.30
N ILE A 161 -18.95 13.50 17.37
CA ILE A 161 -20.33 13.01 17.59
C ILE A 161 -20.87 13.49 18.95
N GLN A 162 -20.07 13.40 20.02
CA GLN A 162 -20.46 13.91 21.34
C GLN A 162 -20.77 15.40 21.30
N LEU A 163 -19.89 16.21 20.71
CA LEU A 163 -20.10 17.65 20.57
C LEU A 163 -21.35 17.98 19.74
N TRP A 164 -21.62 17.21 18.68
CA TRP A 164 -22.84 17.36 17.88
C TRP A 164 -24.10 17.05 18.70
N ARG A 165 -24.11 15.96 19.47
CA ARG A 165 -25.23 15.60 20.36
C ARG A 165 -25.48 16.69 21.40
N ASP A 166 -24.43 17.19 22.05
CA ASP A 166 -24.51 18.26 23.05
C ASP A 166 -25.07 19.57 22.45
N MET A 167 -24.60 19.95 21.26
CA MET A 167 -25.13 21.12 20.55
C MET A 167 -26.61 20.96 20.21
N ARG A 168 -26.99 19.79 19.71
CA ARG A 168 -28.37 19.52 19.30
C ARG A 168 -29.30 19.50 20.50
N ALA A 169 -28.90 18.91 21.62
CA ALA A 169 -29.67 18.90 22.87
C ALA A 169 -29.90 20.32 23.40
N LYS A 170 -28.86 21.17 23.39
CA LYS A 170 -28.97 22.57 23.81
C LYS A 170 -29.89 23.39 22.90
N ARG A 171 -29.79 23.23 21.58
CA ARG A 171 -30.69 23.89 20.61
C ARG A 171 -32.15 23.49 20.82
N ARG A 172 -32.42 22.21 21.10
CA ARG A 172 -33.79 21.74 21.41
C ARG A 172 -34.33 22.33 22.72
N LYS A 173 -33.52 22.41 23.77
CA LYS A 173 -33.93 23.05 25.04
C LYS A 173 -34.20 24.55 24.86
N ALA A 174 -33.33 25.26 24.16
CA ALA A 174 -33.54 26.69 23.85
C ALA A 174 -34.82 26.93 23.04
N ALA A 175 -35.12 26.07 22.07
CA ALA A 175 -36.35 26.14 21.29
C ALA A 175 -37.62 25.74 22.07
N PHE A 176 -37.48 24.95 23.14
CA PHE A 176 -38.60 24.59 24.03
C PHE A 176 -38.90 25.70 25.05
N PHE A 177 -37.89 26.41 25.55
CA PHE A 177 -38.06 27.53 26.49
C PHE A 177 -38.69 28.80 25.88
N TRP A 178 -38.73 28.89 24.55
CA TRP A 178 -39.31 30.02 23.81
C TRP A 178 -40.69 29.71 23.21
N LYS A 179 -41.30 28.61 23.64
CA LYS A 179 -42.71 28.25 23.40
C LYS A 179 -43.45 28.32 24.73
#